data_AF-A0A2E4Y1B3-F1
#
_entry.id   AF-A0A2E4Y1B3-F1
#
_cell.length_a   1.000
_cell.length_b   1.000
_cell.length_c   1.000
_cell.angle_alpha   90.00
_cell.angle_beta   90.00
_cell.angle_gamma   90.00
#
_symmetry.space_group_name_H-M   'P 1'
#
loop_
_entity.id
_entity.type
_entity.pdbx_description
1 polymer ?
#
loop_
_entity_poly.entity_id
_entity_poly.type
_entity_poly.pdbx_seq_one_letter_code
_entity_poly.pdbx_strand_id
1 'polypeptide(L)'
;MFIAISRIRALTHHEAAGGVLLMIAAAFALVLDNSPLDWLYDGLLSTPVIVQIGALAIDKPLLLWVNDGLMAVFFFLVGLEIKRELLEGRLSTWQEASLPAVVENEK
;
A
#
# COMPACT_ATOMS: atom_id res chain seq x y z
N MET A 1 -1.55 10.78 25.67
CA MET A 1 -0.63 10.80 24.52
C MET A 1 0.36 9.63 24.53
N PHE A 2 1.13 9.38 25.60
CA PHE A 2 2.08 8.24 25.68
C PHE A 2 1.45 6.83 25.70
N ILE A 3 0.23 6.68 26.20
CA ILE A 3 -0.48 5.38 26.29
C ILE A 3 -0.98 4.88 24.91
N ALA A 4 -1.25 5.78 23.97
CA ALA A 4 -1.69 5.41 22.64
C ALA A 4 -0.55 4.73 21.85
N ILE A 5 0.67 5.25 22.00
CA ILE A 5 1.86 4.77 21.30
C ILE A 5 2.26 3.36 21.75
N SER A 6 2.12 3.03 23.04
CA SER A 6 2.42 1.69 23.56
C SER A 6 1.41 0.63 23.12
N ARG A 7 0.12 0.98 22.96
CA ARG A 7 -0.88 0.06 22.41
C ARG A 7 -0.72 -0.18 20.91
N ILE A 8 -0.32 0.83 20.15
CA ILE A 8 0.01 0.69 18.71
C ILE A 8 1.16 -0.31 18.53
N ARG A 9 2.19 -0.26 19.40
CA ARG A 9 3.34 -1.20 19.35
C ARG A 9 2.95 -2.64 19.67
N ALA A 10 1.99 -2.85 20.59
CA ALA A 10 1.49 -4.19 20.92
C ALA A 10 0.62 -4.80 19.81
N LEU A 11 -0.16 -3.97 19.10
CA LEU A 11 -0.90 -4.39 17.90
C LEU A 11 0.08 -4.79 16.78
N THR A 12 1.13 -4.03 16.50
CA THR A 12 2.09 -4.34 15.42
C THR A 12 2.86 -5.66 15.57
N HIS A 13 2.75 -6.36 16.71
CA HIS A 13 3.34 -7.69 16.92
C HIS A 13 2.40 -8.85 16.59
N HIS A 14 1.16 -8.59 16.17
CA HIS A 14 0.24 -9.60 15.68
C HIS A 14 0.13 -9.51 14.15
N GLU A 15 0.29 -10.63 13.46
CA GLU A 15 0.14 -10.74 12.00
C GLU A 15 -1.19 -10.14 11.51
N ALA A 16 -2.25 -10.24 12.33
CA ALA A 16 -3.57 -9.71 12.02
C ALA A 16 -3.71 -8.17 12.12
N ALA A 17 -2.78 -7.47 12.78
CA ALA A 17 -2.96 -6.04 13.05
C ALA A 17 -2.87 -5.17 11.79
N GLY A 18 -2.06 -5.58 10.80
CA GLY A 18 -2.01 -4.91 9.50
C GLY A 18 -3.38 -4.95 8.80
N GLY A 19 -4.03 -6.12 8.81
CA GLY A 19 -5.37 -6.30 8.25
C GLY A 19 -6.44 -5.48 8.97
N VAL A 20 -6.44 -5.46 10.30
CA VAL A 20 -7.39 -4.65 11.09
C VAL A 20 -7.21 -3.16 10.82
N LEU A 21 -5.96 -2.68 10.76
CA LEU A 21 -5.68 -1.28 10.46
C LEU A 21 -6.17 -0.89 9.05
N LEU A 22 -5.96 -1.77 8.06
CA LEU A 22 -6.46 -1.58 6.69
C LEU A 22 -7.99 -1.47 6.66
N MET A 23 -8.69 -2.35 7.37
CA MET A 23 -10.15 -2.34 7.46
C MET A 23 -10.66 -1.04 8.09
N ILE A 24 -10.02 -0.56 9.16
CA ILE A 24 -10.38 0.71 9.80
C ILE A 24 -10.16 1.88 8.84
N ALA A 25 -9.03 1.91 8.13
CA ALA A 25 -8.73 2.95 7.16
C ALA A 25 -9.75 2.98 6.01
N ALA A 26 -10.12 1.82 5.47
CA ALA A 26 -11.14 1.69 4.43
C ALA A 26 -12.53 2.15 4.91
N ALA A 27 -12.94 1.71 6.11
CA ALA A 27 -14.19 2.16 6.70
C ALA A 27 -14.20 3.67 6.93
N PHE A 28 -13.09 4.25 7.37
CA PHE A 28 -12.97 5.69 7.57
C PHE A 28 -13.06 6.46 6.24
N ALA A 29 -12.41 5.96 5.18
CA ALA A 29 -12.51 6.54 3.85
C ALA A 29 -13.97 6.53 3.35
N LEU A 30 -14.69 5.41 3.46
CA LEU A 30 -16.10 5.31 3.08
C LEU A 30 -16.98 6.29 3.87
N VAL A 31 -16.75 6.42 5.17
CA VAL A 31 -17.53 7.35 6.02
C VAL A 31 -17.27 8.79 5.60
N LEU A 32 -16.03 9.19 5.34
CA LEU A 32 -15.71 10.54 4.89
C LEU A 32 -16.35 10.86 3.54
N ASP A 33 -16.19 9.96 2.58
CA ASP A 33 -16.70 10.09 1.20
C ASP A 33 -18.24 10.15 1.13
N ASN A 34 -18.95 9.50 2.06
CA ASN A 34 -20.41 9.50 2.12
C ASN A 34 -20.98 10.52 3.13
N SER A 35 -20.15 11.41 3.67
CA SER A 35 -20.56 12.41 4.66
C SER A 35 -20.70 13.81 4.04
N PRO A 36 -21.33 14.78 4.75
CA PRO A 36 -21.33 16.19 4.32
C PRO A 36 -19.95 16.87 4.25
N LEU A 37 -18.87 16.14 4.56
CA LEU A 37 -17.48 16.59 4.44
C LEU A 37 -16.81 16.05 3.16
N ASP A 38 -17.56 15.38 2.28
CA ASP A 38 -17.12 14.88 0.98
C ASP A 38 -16.35 15.93 0.16
N TRP A 39 -16.85 17.16 0.08
CA TRP A 39 -16.24 18.27 -0.64
C TRP A 39 -14.86 18.63 -0.10
N LEU A 40 -14.63 18.47 1.21
CA LEU A 40 -13.33 18.72 1.83
C LEU A 40 -12.36 17.57 1.52
N TYR A 41 -12.87 16.34 1.57
CA TYR A 41 -12.10 15.14 1.23
C TYR A 41 -11.68 15.16 -0.25
N ASP A 42 -12.62 15.37 -1.16
CA ASP A 42 -12.39 15.51 -2.59
C ASP A 42 -11.53 16.72 -2.92
N GLY A 43 -11.78 17.86 -2.28
CA GLY A 43 -10.97 19.07 -2.46
C GLY A 43 -9.51 18.85 -2.09
N LEU A 44 -9.26 18.14 -0.98
CA LEU A 44 -7.90 17.76 -0.58
C LEU A 44 -7.25 16.82 -1.62
N LEU A 45 -7.96 15.76 -2.01
CA LEU A 45 -7.41 14.74 -2.93
C LEU A 45 -7.19 15.28 -4.35
N SER A 46 -8.06 16.17 -4.81
CA SER A 46 -7.98 16.82 -6.14
C SER A 46 -7.05 18.03 -6.16
N THR A 47 -6.48 18.44 -5.02
CA THR A 47 -5.56 19.59 -4.94
C THR A 47 -4.42 19.42 -5.95
N PRO A 48 -4.24 20.36 -6.89
CA PRO A 48 -3.18 20.26 -7.89
C PRO A 48 -1.81 20.45 -7.22
N VAL A 49 -0.93 19.49 -7.42
CA VAL A 49 0.44 19.52 -6.90
C VAL A 49 1.39 19.46 -8.09
N ILE A 50 2.11 20.57 -8.28
CA ILE A 50 3.05 20.73 -9.39
C ILE A 50 4.47 20.67 -8.85
N VAL A 51 5.25 19.73 -9.38
CA VAL A 51 6.70 19.67 -9.13
C VAL A 51 7.42 19.95 -10.44
N GLN A 52 8.20 21.03 -10.46
CA GLN A 52 8.94 21.46 -11.64
C GLN A 52 10.44 21.49 -11.36
N ILE A 53 11.22 20.88 -12.26
CA ILE A 53 12.68 20.92 -12.26
C ILE A 53 13.12 21.34 -13.68
N GLY A 54 13.49 22.61 -13.84
CA GLY A 54 13.82 23.17 -15.15
C GLY A 54 12.62 23.13 -16.11
N ALA A 55 12.79 22.51 -17.27
CA ALA A 55 11.72 22.33 -18.26
C ALA A 55 10.78 21.15 -17.95
N LEU A 56 11.16 20.26 -17.03
CA LEU A 56 10.31 19.13 -16.64
C LEU A 56 9.31 19.60 -15.59
N ALA A 57 8.02 19.62 -15.94
CA ALA A 57 6.93 19.90 -15.03
C ALA A 57 6.03 18.66 -14.92
N ILE A 58 5.81 18.18 -13.70
CA ILE A 58 4.84 17.13 -13.40
C ILE A 58 3.70 17.80 -12.67
N ASP A 59 2.57 17.93 -13.36
CA ASP A 59 1.32 18.45 -12.83
C ASP A 59 0.35 17.28 -12.64
N LYS A 60 0.09 16.95 -11.37
CA LYS A 60 -0.83 15.88 -11.00
C LYS A 60 -1.58 16.25 -9.72
N PRO A 61 -2.84 15.81 -9.57
CA PRO A 61 -3.56 15.92 -8.31
C PRO A 61 -2.83 15.19 -7.17
N LEU A 62 -3.03 15.65 -5.94
CA LEU A 62 -2.43 15.07 -4.73
C LEU A 62 -2.71 13.57 -4.62
N LEU A 63 -3.90 13.11 -4.99
CA LEU A 63 -4.28 11.70 -5.01
C LEU A 63 -3.30 10.84 -5.83
N LEU A 64 -2.89 11.31 -7.01
CA LEU A 64 -1.98 10.56 -7.87
C LEU A 64 -0.57 10.51 -7.29
N TRP A 65 -0.10 11.61 -6.68
CA TRP A 65 1.18 11.62 -5.97
C TRP A 65 1.23 10.61 -4.82
N VAL A 66 0.16 10.57 -4.03
CA VAL A 66 0.06 9.62 -2.91
C VAL A 66 -0.02 8.19 -3.43
N ASN A 67 -0.80 7.93 -4.49
CA ASN A 67 -0.90 6.58 -5.08
C ASN A 67 0.45 6.10 -5.62
N ASP A 68 1.11 6.90 -6.46
CA ASP A 68 2.41 6.57 -7.05
C ASP A 68 3.46 6.35 -5.94
N GLY A 69 3.49 7.22 -4.92
CA GLY A 69 4.43 7.14 -3.80
C GLY A 69 4.23 5.91 -2.92
N LEU A 70 2.99 5.63 -2.50
CA LEU A 70 2.68 4.47 -1.67
C LEU A 70 2.91 3.16 -2.44
N MET A 71 2.55 3.12 -3.72
CA MET A 71 2.78 1.97 -4.59
C MET A 71 4.27 1.72 -4.79
N ALA A 72 5.09 2.76 -4.97
CA ALA A 72 6.53 2.61 -5.07
C ALA A 72 7.13 1.95 -3.81
N VAL A 73 6.70 2.36 -2.61
CA VAL A 73 7.14 1.74 -1.35
C VAL A 73 6.63 0.30 -1.23
N PHE A 74 5.37 0.05 -1.54
CA PHE A 74 4.77 -1.29 -1.51
C PHE A 74 5.51 -2.26 -2.43
N PHE A 75 5.69 -1.89 -3.71
CA PHE A 75 6.40 -2.72 -4.67
C PHE A 75 7.88 -2.88 -4.37
N PHE A 76 8.51 -1.89 -3.74
CA PHE A 76 9.87 -2.03 -3.26
C PHE A 76 9.97 -3.13 -2.19
N LEU A 77 9.09 -3.10 -1.17
CA LEU A 77 9.06 -4.12 -0.12
C LEU A 77 8.74 -5.51 -0.68
N VAL A 78 7.73 -5.60 -1.54
CA VAL A 78 7.37 -6.85 -2.23
C VAL A 78 8.54 -7.34 -3.09
N GLY A 79 9.24 -6.46 -3.80
CA GLY A 79 10.40 -6.82 -4.61
C GLY A 79 11.57 -7.36 -3.77
N LEU A 80 11.81 -6.78 -2.59
CA LEU A 80 12.81 -7.29 -1.65
C LEU A 80 12.43 -8.67 -1.10
N GLU A 81 11.15 -8.87 -0.78
CA GLU A 81 10.65 -10.15 -0.28
C GLU A 81 10.74 -11.23 -1.36
N ILE A 82 10.33 -10.93 -2.59
CA ILE A 82 10.49 -11.83 -3.74
C ILE A 82 11.97 -12.16 -3.94
N LYS A 83 12.86 -11.17 -3.91
CA LYS A 83 14.31 -11.41 -4.02
C LYS A 83 14.81 -12.34 -2.92
N ARG A 84 14.33 -12.18 -1.68
CA ARG A 84 14.66 -13.05 -0.55
C ARG A 84 14.17 -14.49 -0.78
N GLU A 85 12.93 -14.65 -1.24
CA GLU A 85 12.37 -15.98 -1.53
C GLU A 85 13.04 -16.68 -2.72
N LEU A 86 13.52 -15.92 -3.71
CA LEU A 86 14.27 -16.44 -4.85
C LEU A 86 15.69 -16.91 -4.47
N LEU A 87 16.34 -16.25 -3.51
CA LEU A 87 17.72 -16.58 -3.12
C LEU A 87 17.79 -17.66 -2.05
N GLU A 88 16.90 -17.61 -1.05
CA GLU A 88 17.00 -18.42 0.17
C GLU A 88 15.69 -19.14 0.53
N GLY A 89 14.61 -18.89 -0.24
CA GLY A 89 13.27 -19.42 0.05
C GLY A 89 12.80 -20.49 -0.91
N ARG A 90 11.48 -20.72 -0.87
CA ARG A 90 10.76 -21.76 -1.63
C ARG A 90 10.69 -21.50 -3.15
N LEU A 91 11.17 -20.36 -3.62
CA LEU A 91 11.23 -20.04 -5.06
C LEU A 91 12.64 -20.22 -5.63
N SER A 92 13.61 -20.63 -4.79
CA SER A 92 15.01 -20.86 -5.21
C SER A 92 15.18 -22.05 -6.14
N THR A 93 14.26 -23.02 -6.12
CA THR A 93 14.29 -24.20 -6.97
C THR A 93 13.18 -24.13 -8.02
N TRP A 94 13.52 -24.32 -9.31
CA TRP A 94 12.59 -24.27 -10.44
C TRP A 94 11.34 -25.16 -10.26
N GLN A 95 11.48 -26.28 -9.56
CA GLN A 95 10.37 -27.21 -9.28
C GLN A 95 9.34 -26.59 -8.33
N GLU A 96 9.77 -25.90 -7.28
CA GLU A 96 8.88 -25.26 -6.29
C GLU A 96 8.28 -23.94 -6.82
N ALA A 97 9.05 -23.19 -7.62
CA ALA A 97 8.57 -21.98 -8.28
C ALA A 97 7.49 -22.25 -9.34
N SER A 98 7.45 -23.46 -9.90
CA SER A 98 6.47 -23.86 -10.92
C SER A 98 5.14 -24.36 -10.36
N LEU A 99 5.07 -24.74 -9.08
CA LEU A 99 3.86 -25.29 -8.46
C LEU A 99 2.61 -24.40 -8.61
N PRO A 100 2.67 -23.07 -8.40
CA PRO A 100 1.52 -22.20 -8.64
C PRO A 100 1.10 -22.14 -10.12
N ALA A 101 2.05 -22.26 -11.05
CA ALA A 101 1.79 -22.18 -12.50
C ALA A 101 1.30 -23.51 -13.10
N VAL A 102 1.72 -24.65 -12.54
CA VAL A 102 1.36 -26.00 -13.04
C VAL A 102 -0.03 -26.41 -12.55
N VAL A 103 -0.45 -26.01 -11.35
CA VAL A 103 -1.79 -26.32 -10.82
C VAL A 103 -2.92 -25.59 -11.58
N GLU A 104 -2.62 -24.48 -12.27
CA GLU A 104 -3.62 -23.72 -13.04
C GLU A 104 -3.97 -24.36 -14.41
N ASN A 105 -3.26 -25.40 -14.85
CA ASN A 105 -3.54 -26.12 -16.10
C ASN A 105 -4.51 -27.32 -15.93
N GLU A 106 -5.42 -27.28 -14.96
CA GLU A 106 -6.41 -28.36 -14.75
C GLU A 106 -7.89 -27.91 -14.69
N LYS A 107 -8.24 -26.74 -15.24
CA LYS A 107 -9.67 -26.39 -15.53
C LYS A 107 -9.87 -25.73 -16.89
#